data_AF-A0A1H1EGQ7-F1
#
_entry.id   AF-A0A1H1EGQ7-F1
#
_cell.length_a   1.000
_cell.length_b   1.000
_cell.length_c   1.000
_cell.angle_alpha   90.00
_cell.angle_beta   90.00
_cell.angle_gamma   90.00
#
_symmetry.space_group_name_H-M   'P 1'
#
loop_
_entity.id
_entity.type
_entity.pdbx_description
1 polymer ?
#
loop_
_entity_poly.entity_id
_entity_poly.type
_entity_poly.pdbx_seq_one_letter_code
_entity_poly.pdbx_strand_id
1 'polypeptide(L)' 'MSMSIFELITIFETDRNQPPESINALLDFYQQKYINCEIDINEYRKIYYYLHRQGAISAHEYA' A
#
# COMPACT_ATOMS: atom_id res chain seq x y z
N MET A 1 15.42 0.77 -8.50
CA MET A 1 14.15 0.37 -9.16
C MET A 1 13.03 1.26 -8.67
N SER A 2 12.14 1.69 -9.56
CA SER A 2 10.87 2.33 -9.21
C SER A 2 9.82 1.24 -8.92
N MET A 3 9.42 1.11 -7.65
CA MET A 3 8.30 0.25 -7.25
C MET A 3 7.06 0.58 -8.09
N SER A 4 6.54 -0.42 -8.79
CA SER A 4 5.34 -0.30 -9.64
C SER A 4 4.14 -0.91 -8.92
N ILE A 5 2.91 -0.51 -9.30
CA ILE A 5 1.68 -1.07 -8.70
C ILE A 5 1.65 -2.60 -8.72
N PHE A 6 2.20 -3.20 -9.77
CA PHE A 6 2.32 -4.65 -9.91
C PHE A 6 3.16 -5.29 -8.81
N GLU A 7 4.31 -4.70 -8.48
CA GLU A 7 5.14 -5.20 -7.37
C GLU A 7 4.39 -5.10 -6.06
N LEU A 8 3.67 -3.99 -5.86
CA LEU A 8 2.91 -3.78 -4.64
C LEU A 8 1.80 -4.83 -4.48
N ILE A 9 1.11 -5.15 -5.56
CA ILE A 9 0.07 -6.20 -5.62
C ILE A 9 0.69 -7.58 -5.43
N THR A 10 1.82 -7.89 -6.09
CA THR A 10 2.49 -9.19 -5.96
C THR A 10 2.96 -9.47 -4.53
N ILE A 11 3.47 -8.46 -3.83
CA ILE A 11 3.85 -8.59 -2.41
C ILE A 11 2.61 -8.87 -1.56
N PHE A 12 1.52 -8.13 -1.79
CA PHE A 12 0.25 -8.36 -1.09
C PHE A 12 -0.29 -9.77 -1.35
N GLU A 13 -0.31 -10.20 -2.60
CA GLU A 13 -0.77 -11.54 -3.02
C GLU A 13 0.08 -12.65 -2.42
N THR A 14 1.40 -12.45 -2.35
CA THR A 14 2.31 -13.42 -1.74
C THR A 14 2.06 -13.55 -0.24
N ASP A 15 1.82 -12.43 0.44
CA ASP A 15 1.64 -12.37 1.89
C ASP A 15 0.25 -12.86 2.33
N ARG A 16 -0.80 -12.39 1.66
CA ARG A 16 -2.21 -12.71 1.97
C ARG A 16 -2.75 -13.93 1.23
N ASN A 17 -1.98 -14.47 0.27
CA ASN A 17 -2.41 -15.54 -0.65
C ASN A 17 -3.67 -15.19 -1.46
N GLN A 18 -3.98 -13.90 -1.57
CA GLN A 18 -5.20 -13.39 -2.18
C GLN A 18 -4.94 -12.03 -2.84
N PRO A 19 -5.60 -11.71 -3.96
CA PRO A 19 -5.51 -10.40 -4.57
C PRO A 19 -6.13 -9.33 -3.66
N PRO A 20 -5.60 -8.10 -3.70
CA PRO A 20 -6.19 -6.98 -2.98
C PRO A 20 -7.59 -6.70 -3.54
N GLU A 21 -8.59 -6.67 -2.67
CA GLU A 21 -9.99 -6.40 -3.06
C GLU A 21 -10.18 -4.98 -3.62
N SER A 22 -9.32 -4.05 -3.21
CA SER A 22 -9.28 -2.67 -3.68
C SER A 22 -7.92 -2.03 -3.39
N ILE A 23 -7.62 -0.90 -4.05
CA ILE A 23 -6.40 -0.12 -3.80
C ILE A 23 -6.33 0.34 -2.33
N ASN A 24 -7.48 0.54 -1.68
CA ASN A 24 -7.57 0.84 -0.25
C ASN A 24 -7.04 -0.32 0.62
N ALA A 25 -7.35 -1.58 0.27
CA ALA A 25 -6.82 -2.75 0.98
C ALA A 25 -5.30 -2.85 0.81
N LEU A 26 -4.79 -2.47 -0.37
CA LEU A 26 -3.36 -2.37 -0.61
C LEU A 26 -2.72 -1.29 0.27
N LEU A 27 -3.35 -0.11 0.37
CA LEU A 27 -2.87 0.98 1.21
C LEU A 27 -2.81 0.60 2.69
N ASP A 28 -3.85 -0.06 3.20
CA ASP A 28 -3.91 -0.54 4.58
C ASP A 28 -2.79 -1.54 4.89
N PHE A 29 -2.54 -2.48 3.97
CA PHE A 29 -1.45 -3.44 4.09
C PHE A 29 -0.07 -2.78 4.19
N TYR A 30 0.22 -1.80 3.33
CA TYR A 30 1.50 -1.08 3.41
C TYR A 30 1.58 -0.17 4.63
N GLN A 31 0.46 0.34 5.11
CA GLN A 31 0.40 1.07 6.38
C GLN A 31 0.72 0.16 7.57
N GLN A 32 0.21 -1.07 7.59
CA GLN A 32 0.56 -2.06 8.60
C GLN A 32 2.05 -2.40 8.57
N LYS A 33 2.62 -2.60 7.37
CA LYS A 33 4.07 -2.83 7.21
C LYS A 33 4.91 -1.68 7.76
N TYR A 34 4.47 -0.42 7.55
CA TYR A 34 5.14 0.74 8.12
C TYR A 34 5.05 0.77 9.65
N ILE A 35 3.85 0.50 10.22
CA ILE A 35 3.63 0.43 11.67
C ILE A 35 4.48 -0.67 12.31
N ASN A 36 4.65 -1.80 11.61
CA ASN A 36 5.51 -2.91 12.02
C ASN A 36 7.02 -2.65 11.80
N CYS A 37 7.41 -1.47 11.32
CA CYS A 37 8.79 -1.14 10.95
C CYS A 37 9.38 -2.08 9.86
N GLU A 38 8.55 -2.75 9.06
CA GLU A 38 8.99 -3.57 7.93
C GLU A 38 9.44 -2.70 6.74
N ILE A 39 8.88 -1.50 6.62
CA ILE A 39 9.25 -0.49 5.62
C ILE A 39 9.54 0.86 6.29
N ASP A 40 10.45 1.63 5.70
CA ASP A 40 10.79 2.98 6.16
C ASP A 40 9.72 4.02 5.76
N ILE A 41 9.68 5.15 6.48
CA ILE A 41 8.76 6.26 6.21
C ILE A 41 8.89 6.82 4.79
N ASN A 42 10.09 6.83 4.19
CA ASN A 42 10.29 7.29 2.81
C ASN A 42 9.67 6.32 1.80
N GLU A 43 9.74 5.02 2.08
CA GLU A 43 9.14 3.98 1.24
C GLU A 43 7.62 4.03 1.35
N TYR A 44 7.11 4.06 2.59
CA TYR A 44 5.69 4.24 2.86
C TYR A 44 5.12 5.50 2.20
N ARG A 45 5.80 6.66 2.31
CA ARG A 45 5.36 7.89 1.65
C ARG A 45 5.25 7.73 0.14
N LYS A 46 6.23 7.11 -0.52
CA LYS A 46 6.17 6.88 -1.98
C LYS A 46 4.97 6.03 -2.35
N ILE A 47 4.74 4.95 -1.59
CA ILE A 47 3.62 4.04 -1.80
C ILE A 47 2.29 4.76 -1.57
N TYR A 48 2.16 5.49 -0.46
CA TYR A 48 0.98 6.28 -0.13
C TYR A 48 0.65 7.27 -1.25
N TYR A 49 1.60 8.11 -1.67
CA TYR A 49 1.35 9.09 -2.74
C TYR A 49 1.02 8.43 -4.07
N TYR A 50 1.62 7.28 -4.36
CA TYR A 50 1.37 6.54 -5.59
C TYR A 50 -0.03 5.92 -5.61
N LEU A 51 -0.46 5.31 -4.50
CA LEU A 51 -1.79 4.74 -4.35
C LEU A 51 -2.86 5.83 -4.31
N HIS A 52 -2.61 6.91 -3.57
CA HIS A 52 -3.50 8.08 -3.50
C HIS A 52 -3.74 8.68 -4.88
N ARG A 53 -2.69 8.83 -5.70
CA ARG A 53 -2.81 9.29 -7.09
C ARG A 53 -3.64 8.37 -7.98
N GLN A 54 -3.69 7.07 -7.68
CA GLN A 54 -4.54 6.10 -8.38
C GLN A 54 -5.99 6.08 -7.89
N GLY A 55 -6.35 6.95 -6.93
CA GLY A 55 -7.69 7.03 -6.36
C GLY A 55 -7.85 6.21 -5.08
N ALA A 56 -6.77 5.77 -4.43
CA ALA A 56 -6.86 5.21 -3.10
C ALA A 56 -7.27 6.31 -2.11
N ILE A 57 -8.42 6.14 -1.49
CA ILE A 57 -8.88 7.01 -0.42
C ILE A 57 -8.48 6.35 0.89
N SER A 58 -7.61 6.97 1.67
CA SER A 58 -7.34 6.46 3.01
C SER A 58 -8.64 6.51 3.80
N ALA A 59 -8.99 5.44 4.53
CA ALA A 59 -10.19 5.40 5.37
C ALA A 59 -10.22 6.54 6.42
N HIS A 60 -9.08 7.20 6.65
CA HIS A 60 -8.92 8.37 7.52
C HIS A 60 -9.19 9.74 6.86
N GLU A 61 -9.43 9.83 5.54
CA GLU A 61 -9.74 11.12 4.88
C GLU A 61 -11.24 11.49 4.92
N TYR A 62 -12.06 10.76 5.67
CA TYR A 62 -13.48 11.06 5.89
C TYR A 62 -13.71 11.82 7.22
N ALA A 63 -12.88 12.83 7.51
CA ALA A 63 -13.01 13.71 8.68
C ALA A 63 -13.25 15.17 8.25
#